data_AF-A0A1H8R8B0-F1
#
_entry.id   AF-A0A1H8R8B0-F1
#
_cell.length_a   1.000
_cell.length_b   1.000
_cell.length_c   1.000
_cell.angle_alpha   90.00
_cell.angle_beta   90.00
_cell.angle_gamma   90.00
#
_symmetry.space_group_name_H-M   'P 1'
#
loop_
_entity.id
_entity.type
_entity.pdbx_description
1 polymer ?
#
loop_
_entity_poly.entity_id
_entity_poly.type
_entity_poly.pdbx_seq_one_letter_code
_entity_poly.pdbx_strand_id
1 'polypeptide(L)'
;MTTSVPAPRPPLRPAAAGTALSWVPRGARLDERSFRARHRVTLGVLAAHVPVLTAIGLARDVGGWLLWGQLAAIVALVVLGVVLRAAVARATAVCLGLMIGADVLVHVGGGLTDLHIWFYALLPLVALYQLWTPFLAAVGFVAVHHAVMGVWHPESVFSTHEAHENPLAFVALHAAFLLVEATFLAYGWKFTEQADRERLQQRRLAEEQQAAQVQAELELATERARAADEEAGRARDAASRAASREQHLAELVDAGRRLHTNVATATEVMDGLRSAIAEIAAAASRASSTAQEASVQSRTGAETVERLAGTMAEIDQIAGSISGIADQTNLLALNATIESARAGEAGKGFAVVAGEVKDLAAETARATERIRRVVEAVRGEVETAGAALGGVQEIIRGVVDAQGTIAAAVEEQSAASEQAQVAIAGASREADRMAADLHRVVAGG
;
A
#
# COMPACT_ATOMS: atom_id res chain seq x y z
N MET A 1 13.24 0.23 -29.56
CA MET A 1 14.18 -0.86 -29.90
C MET A 1 13.49 -1.79 -30.87
N THR A 2 13.92 -1.74 -32.13
CA THR A 2 13.42 -2.57 -33.23
C THR A 2 14.04 -3.95 -33.15
N THR A 3 13.26 -4.99 -32.84
CA THR A 3 13.73 -6.38 -32.90
C THR A 3 12.95 -7.15 -33.96
N SER A 4 13.73 -7.66 -34.90
CA SER A 4 13.40 -8.26 -36.19
C SER A 4 12.48 -9.49 -36.11
N VAL A 5 11.47 -9.50 -36.99
CA VAL A 5 10.71 -10.70 -37.37
C VAL A 5 11.67 -11.71 -38.02
N PRO A 6 11.72 -12.99 -37.59
CA PRO A 6 12.56 -13.99 -38.24
C PRO A 6 11.94 -14.43 -39.57
N ALA A 7 12.78 -14.56 -40.60
CA ALA A 7 12.37 -14.95 -41.95
C ALA A 7 11.75 -16.36 -42.01
N PRO A 8 10.79 -16.62 -42.91
CA PRO A 8 10.17 -17.94 -43.08
C PRO A 8 11.21 -18.98 -43.52
N ARG A 9 11.18 -20.16 -42.87
CA ARG A 9 12.04 -21.29 -43.23
C ARG A 9 11.70 -21.80 -44.64
N PRO A 10 12.68 -22.14 -45.48
CA PRO A 10 12.42 -22.67 -46.81
C PRO A 10 11.69 -24.02 -46.74
N PRO A 11 10.90 -24.38 -47.78
CA PRO A 11 10.19 -25.65 -47.82
C PRO A 11 11.16 -26.83 -47.77
N LEU A 12 10.82 -27.84 -46.97
CA LEU A 12 11.54 -29.09 -46.85
C LEU A 12 11.67 -29.73 -48.25
N ARG A 13 12.91 -29.95 -48.71
CA ARG A 13 13.17 -30.72 -49.93
C ARG A 13 12.57 -32.13 -49.79
N PRO A 14 11.91 -32.68 -50.83
CA PRO A 14 11.42 -34.05 -50.80
C PRO A 14 12.60 -35.00 -50.55
N ALA A 15 12.41 -35.92 -49.59
CA ALA A 15 13.41 -36.90 -49.21
C ALA A 15 13.86 -37.70 -50.44
N ALA A 16 15.18 -37.83 -50.61
CA ALA A 16 15.80 -38.57 -51.69
C ALA A 16 15.19 -39.98 -51.79
N ALA A 17 14.90 -40.41 -53.03
CA ALA A 17 14.42 -41.75 -53.35
C ALA A 17 15.25 -42.79 -52.61
N GLY A 18 14.58 -43.58 -51.76
CA GLY A 18 15.22 -44.62 -50.97
C GLY A 18 15.95 -45.59 -51.90
N THR A 19 17.25 -45.72 -51.72
CA THR A 19 18.07 -46.79 -52.30
C THR A 19 17.39 -48.13 -52.03
N ALA A 20 17.45 -49.12 -52.94
CA ALA A 20 16.82 -50.44 -52.77
C ALA A 20 17.08 -51.09 -51.38
N LEU A 21 18.18 -50.75 -50.71
CA LEU A 21 18.49 -51.13 -49.33
C LEU A 21 17.49 -50.61 -48.26
N SER A 22 16.63 -49.64 -48.55
CA SER A 22 15.65 -49.08 -47.62
C SER A 22 14.47 -50.02 -47.35
N TRP A 23 14.23 -50.97 -48.24
CA TRP A 23 13.17 -51.98 -48.14
C TRP A 23 13.53 -53.13 -47.20
N VAL A 24 14.82 -53.33 -46.94
CA VAL A 24 15.31 -54.33 -46.00
C VAL A 24 14.93 -53.90 -44.57
N PRO A 25 14.23 -54.75 -43.80
CA PRO A 25 13.96 -54.46 -42.39
C PRO A 25 15.28 -54.46 -41.59
N ARG A 26 15.37 -53.62 -40.56
CA ARG A 26 16.67 -53.41 -39.89
C ARG A 26 16.98 -54.48 -38.87
N GLY A 27 15.98 -55.00 -38.17
CA GLY A 27 16.23 -55.49 -36.83
C GLY A 27 15.20 -54.89 -35.90
N ALA A 28 14.18 -55.63 -35.47
CA ALA A 28 13.41 -55.15 -34.33
C ALA A 28 14.26 -55.41 -33.08
N ARG A 29 14.64 -54.33 -32.38
CA ARG A 29 15.07 -54.44 -31.00
C ARG A 29 13.81 -54.65 -30.17
N LEU A 30 13.35 -55.89 -30.13
CA LEU A 30 12.20 -56.26 -29.31
C LEU A 30 12.51 -55.93 -27.87
N ASP A 31 11.54 -55.30 -27.19
CA ASP A 31 11.61 -55.21 -25.75
C ASP A 31 11.54 -56.61 -25.14
N GLU A 32 12.02 -56.73 -23.90
CA GLU A 32 12.15 -58.03 -23.23
C GLU A 32 10.80 -58.76 -23.12
N ARG A 33 9.70 -58.00 -22.98
CA ARG A 33 8.35 -58.55 -22.90
C ARG A 33 7.91 -59.15 -24.23
N SER A 34 8.09 -58.43 -25.34
CA SER A 34 7.73 -58.90 -26.68
C SER A 34 8.61 -60.07 -27.09
N PHE A 35 9.92 -60.03 -26.81
CA PHE A 35 10.81 -61.14 -27.08
C PHE A 35 10.36 -62.41 -26.33
N ARG A 36 10.11 -62.32 -25.02
CA ARG A 36 9.66 -63.48 -24.22
C ARG A 36 8.33 -64.04 -24.70
N ALA A 37 7.37 -63.19 -25.08
CA ALA A 37 6.07 -63.63 -25.58
C ALA A 37 6.22 -64.46 -26.85
N ARG A 38 6.97 -63.95 -27.83
CA ARG A 38 7.24 -64.64 -29.11
C ARG A 38 8.08 -65.89 -28.91
N HIS A 39 9.08 -65.81 -28.04
CA HIS A 39 9.96 -66.92 -27.69
C HIS A 39 9.21 -68.07 -27.04
N ARG A 40 8.29 -67.79 -26.10
CA ARG A 40 7.48 -68.82 -25.42
C ARG A 40 6.63 -69.60 -26.41
N VAL A 41 5.97 -68.91 -27.34
CA VAL A 41 5.17 -69.56 -28.38
C VAL A 41 6.04 -70.43 -29.27
N THR A 42 7.14 -69.87 -29.77
CA THR A 42 8.03 -70.58 -30.72
C THR A 42 8.73 -71.77 -30.08
N LEU A 43 9.19 -71.63 -28.83
CA LEU A 43 9.76 -72.72 -28.03
C LEU A 43 8.72 -73.80 -27.70
N GLY A 44 7.47 -73.40 -27.42
CA GLY A 44 6.38 -74.33 -27.16
C GLY A 44 6.08 -75.23 -28.37
N VAL A 45 6.09 -74.65 -29.58
CA VAL A 45 5.96 -75.42 -30.83
C VAL A 45 7.12 -76.39 -30.97
N LEU A 46 8.37 -75.95 -30.76
CA LEU A 46 9.54 -76.84 -30.81
C LEU A 46 9.47 -77.99 -29.79
N ALA A 47 9.05 -77.70 -28.57
CA ALA A 47 8.90 -78.71 -27.54
C ALA A 47 7.85 -79.76 -27.91
N ALA A 48 6.79 -79.36 -28.62
CA ALA A 48 5.75 -80.27 -29.11
C ALA A 48 6.24 -81.19 -30.25
N HIS A 49 7.25 -80.79 -31.03
CA HIS A 49 7.85 -81.67 -32.04
C HIS A 49 8.33 -82.99 -31.45
N VAL A 50 8.93 -82.99 -30.26
CA VAL A 50 9.51 -84.20 -29.65
C VAL A 50 8.47 -85.31 -29.46
N PRO A 51 7.37 -85.13 -28.70
CA PRO A 51 6.37 -86.18 -28.51
C PRO A 51 5.60 -86.50 -29.81
N VAL A 52 5.31 -85.50 -30.64
CA VAL A 52 4.55 -85.71 -31.89
C VAL A 52 5.34 -86.55 -32.88
N LEU A 53 6.60 -86.20 -33.14
CA LEU A 53 7.46 -86.94 -34.08
C LEU A 53 7.80 -88.33 -33.56
N THR A 54 7.97 -88.49 -32.24
CA THR A 54 8.14 -89.81 -31.62
C THR A 54 6.91 -90.69 -31.86
N ALA A 55 5.71 -90.16 -31.66
CA ALA A 55 4.46 -90.90 -31.88
C ALA A 55 4.28 -91.29 -33.36
N ILE A 56 4.57 -90.37 -34.30
CA ILE A 56 4.49 -90.65 -35.73
C ILE A 56 5.51 -91.71 -36.15
N GLY A 57 6.76 -91.60 -35.68
CA GLY A 57 7.81 -92.59 -35.97
C GLY A 57 7.44 -93.99 -35.50
N LEU A 58 6.96 -94.12 -34.25
CA LEU A 58 6.49 -95.40 -33.70
C LEU A 58 5.27 -95.95 -34.45
N ALA A 59 4.31 -95.11 -34.81
CA ALA A 59 3.10 -95.53 -35.52
C ALA A 59 3.37 -96.02 -36.94
N ARG A 60 4.45 -95.56 -37.57
CA ARG A 60 4.85 -95.94 -38.93
C ARG A 60 5.96 -96.98 -38.98
N ASP A 61 6.39 -97.49 -37.82
CA ASP A 61 7.53 -98.39 -37.67
C ASP A 61 8.83 -97.83 -38.29
N VAL A 62 8.93 -96.49 -38.35
CA VAL A 62 10.13 -95.78 -38.79
C VAL A 62 10.96 -95.49 -37.55
N GLY A 63 11.94 -96.35 -37.30
CA GLY A 63 12.85 -96.26 -36.16
C GLY A 63 14.33 -96.35 -36.58
N GLY A 64 15.23 -96.10 -35.63
CA GLY A 64 16.66 -96.26 -35.86
C GLY A 64 17.49 -95.16 -35.20
N TRP A 65 18.82 -95.33 -35.25
CA TRP A 65 19.76 -94.40 -34.62
C TRP A 65 19.65 -92.97 -35.15
N LEU A 66 19.26 -92.80 -36.42
CA LEU A 66 19.11 -91.48 -37.06
C LEU A 66 17.92 -90.69 -36.47
N LEU A 67 16.74 -91.30 -36.37
CA LEU A 67 15.55 -90.67 -35.78
C LEU A 67 15.79 -90.30 -34.31
N TRP A 68 16.30 -91.25 -33.51
CA TRP A 68 16.56 -91.00 -32.09
C TRP A 68 17.65 -89.94 -31.89
N GLY A 69 18.66 -89.90 -32.76
CA GLY A 69 19.69 -88.87 -32.75
C GLY A 69 19.14 -87.48 -33.06
N GLN A 70 18.28 -87.34 -34.07
CA GLN A 70 17.65 -86.06 -34.41
C GLN A 70 16.65 -85.58 -33.33
N LEU A 71 15.88 -86.50 -32.73
CA LEU A 71 15.02 -86.18 -31.58
C LEU A 71 15.83 -85.71 -30.37
N ALA A 72 16.96 -86.36 -30.07
CA ALA A 72 17.88 -85.93 -29.02
C ALA A 72 18.48 -84.54 -29.32
N ALA A 73 18.80 -84.24 -30.59
CA ALA A 73 19.26 -82.92 -31.01
C ALA A 73 18.18 -81.84 -30.81
N ILE A 74 16.90 -82.15 -31.11
CA ILE A 74 15.77 -81.25 -30.85
C ILE A 74 15.65 -80.98 -29.34
N VAL A 75 15.73 -82.00 -28.49
CA VAL A 75 15.69 -81.83 -27.02
C VAL A 75 16.85 -80.94 -26.55
N ALA A 76 18.06 -81.14 -27.07
CA ALA A 76 19.20 -80.29 -26.75
C ALA A 76 18.95 -78.82 -27.16
N LEU A 77 18.33 -78.59 -28.33
CA LEU A 77 18.00 -77.26 -28.82
C LEU A 77 16.85 -76.60 -28.05
N VAL A 78 15.88 -77.37 -27.53
CA VAL A 78 14.88 -76.89 -26.56
C VAL A 78 15.58 -76.42 -25.28
N VAL A 79 16.48 -77.23 -24.72
CA VAL A 79 17.25 -76.86 -23.52
C VAL A 79 18.09 -75.61 -23.77
N LEU A 80 18.79 -75.52 -24.90
CA LEU A 80 19.54 -74.32 -25.28
C LEU A 80 18.63 -73.09 -25.44
N GLY A 81 17.43 -73.25 -26.00
CA GLY A 81 16.42 -72.19 -26.08
C GLY A 81 16.03 -71.61 -24.71
N VAL A 82 16.04 -72.45 -23.68
CA VAL A 82 15.73 -72.07 -22.28
C VAL A 82 16.94 -71.48 -21.55
N VAL A 83 18.10 -72.13 -21.66
CA VAL A 83 19.27 -71.88 -20.80
C VAL A 83 20.17 -70.76 -21.32
N LEU A 84 20.27 -70.59 -22.64
CA LEU A 84 21.11 -69.53 -23.21
C LEU A 84 20.63 -68.14 -22.74
N ARG A 85 21.56 -67.22 -22.47
CA ARG A 85 21.21 -65.86 -22.00
C ARG A 85 20.93 -64.89 -23.14
N ALA A 86 21.69 -64.98 -24.23
CA ALA A 86 21.57 -64.06 -25.35
C ALA A 86 20.31 -64.36 -26.17
N ALA A 87 19.45 -63.34 -26.35
CA ALA A 87 18.19 -63.44 -27.10
C ALA A 87 18.38 -64.02 -28.51
N VAL A 88 19.42 -63.54 -29.22
CA VAL A 88 19.77 -64.04 -30.56
C VAL A 88 20.15 -65.52 -30.53
N ALA A 89 20.94 -65.95 -29.54
CA ALA A 89 21.38 -67.34 -29.42
C ALA A 89 20.22 -68.28 -29.08
N ARG A 90 19.35 -67.88 -28.14
CA ARG A 90 18.11 -68.60 -27.80
C ARG A 90 17.20 -68.76 -29.01
N ALA A 91 16.93 -67.66 -29.71
CA ALA A 91 16.10 -67.67 -30.91
C ALA A 91 16.71 -68.58 -31.98
N THR A 92 18.03 -68.49 -32.21
CA THR A 92 18.72 -69.30 -33.23
C THR A 92 18.64 -70.79 -32.90
N ALA A 93 18.87 -71.18 -31.64
CA ALA A 93 18.74 -72.57 -31.20
C ALA A 93 17.33 -73.10 -31.45
N VAL A 94 16.30 -72.33 -31.07
CA VAL A 94 14.90 -72.75 -31.29
C VAL A 94 14.58 -72.83 -32.78
N CYS A 95 15.02 -71.86 -33.59
CA CYS A 95 14.73 -71.85 -35.03
C CYS A 95 15.40 -73.02 -35.75
N LEU A 96 16.66 -73.34 -35.44
CA LEU A 96 17.33 -74.53 -35.98
C LEU A 96 16.63 -75.82 -35.53
N GLY A 97 16.19 -75.89 -34.26
CA GLY A 97 15.44 -77.04 -33.76
C GLY A 97 14.13 -77.25 -34.51
N LEU A 98 13.42 -76.17 -34.86
CA LEU A 98 12.19 -76.24 -35.64
C LEU A 98 12.47 -76.77 -37.06
N MET A 99 13.57 -76.34 -37.68
CA MET A 99 13.94 -76.84 -39.01
C MET A 99 14.35 -78.31 -38.97
N ILE A 100 15.08 -78.76 -37.93
CA ILE A 100 15.38 -80.18 -37.72
C ILE A 100 14.08 -80.96 -37.48
N GLY A 101 13.14 -80.44 -36.68
CA GLY A 101 11.84 -81.09 -36.46
C GLY A 101 11.01 -81.24 -37.74
N ALA A 102 11.06 -80.26 -38.64
CA ALA A 102 10.42 -80.35 -39.95
C ALA A 102 11.11 -81.38 -40.86
N ASP A 103 12.44 -81.44 -40.86
CA ASP A 103 13.22 -82.47 -41.55
C ASP A 103 12.83 -83.87 -41.04
N VAL A 104 12.82 -84.09 -39.72
CA VAL A 104 12.39 -85.37 -39.13
C VAL A 104 10.97 -85.73 -39.57
N LEU A 105 10.04 -84.75 -39.64
CA LEU A 105 8.67 -85.00 -40.08
C LEU A 105 8.61 -85.53 -41.51
N VAL A 106 9.39 -84.95 -42.43
CA VAL A 106 9.51 -85.43 -43.81
C VAL A 106 10.10 -86.83 -43.85
N HIS A 107 11.14 -87.09 -43.04
CA HIS A 107 11.81 -88.38 -42.97
C HIS A 107 10.88 -89.50 -42.48
N VAL A 108 10.22 -89.33 -41.32
CA VAL A 108 9.22 -90.30 -40.82
C VAL A 108 7.95 -90.35 -41.70
N GLY A 109 7.78 -89.30 -42.51
CA GLY A 109 6.79 -89.20 -43.56
C GLY A 109 7.01 -90.14 -44.74
N GLY A 110 8.22 -90.69 -44.90
CA GLY A 110 8.63 -91.45 -46.09
C GLY A 110 8.97 -90.55 -47.28
N GLY A 111 9.49 -89.34 -47.03
CA GLY A 111 9.86 -88.40 -48.10
C GLY A 111 8.67 -87.69 -48.78
N LEU A 112 7.46 -87.78 -48.20
CA LEU A 112 6.26 -87.12 -48.73
C LEU A 112 6.49 -85.61 -48.90
N THR A 113 6.48 -85.16 -50.15
CA THR A 113 6.73 -83.74 -50.47
C THR A 113 5.69 -82.81 -49.83
N ASP A 114 4.44 -83.27 -49.66
CA ASP A 114 3.37 -82.51 -48.98
C ASP A 114 3.75 -82.08 -47.54
N LEU A 115 4.56 -82.88 -46.84
CA LEU A 115 5.01 -82.52 -45.49
C LEU A 115 6.01 -81.36 -45.49
N HIS A 116 6.58 -80.99 -46.64
CA HIS A 116 7.43 -79.80 -46.76
C HIS A 116 6.66 -78.50 -46.53
N ILE A 117 5.32 -78.51 -46.70
CA ILE A 117 4.45 -77.39 -46.34
C ILE A 117 4.68 -76.97 -44.87
N TRP A 118 5.12 -77.90 -44.02
CA TRP A 118 5.45 -77.59 -42.63
C TRP A 118 6.66 -76.64 -42.47
N PHE A 119 7.63 -76.64 -43.39
CA PHE A 119 8.69 -75.62 -43.40
C PHE A 119 8.13 -74.22 -43.65
N TYR A 120 7.22 -74.09 -44.62
CA TYR A 120 6.50 -72.85 -44.91
C TYR A 120 5.59 -72.43 -43.74
N ALA A 121 5.03 -73.38 -42.99
CA ALA A 121 4.26 -73.05 -41.79
C ALA A 121 5.15 -72.51 -40.64
N LEU A 122 6.40 -72.97 -40.55
CA LEU A 122 7.33 -72.60 -39.49
C LEU A 122 8.13 -71.31 -39.78
N LEU A 123 8.38 -70.96 -41.03
CA LEU A 123 9.14 -69.74 -41.38
C LEU A 123 8.46 -68.43 -40.90
N PRO A 124 7.12 -68.26 -40.97
CA PRO A 124 6.43 -67.14 -40.34
C PRO A 124 6.62 -67.09 -38.83
N LEU A 125 6.66 -68.26 -38.17
CA LEU A 125 6.89 -68.36 -36.73
C LEU A 125 8.34 -67.93 -36.38
N VAL A 126 9.32 -68.35 -37.18
CA VAL A 126 10.72 -67.87 -37.07
C VAL A 126 10.80 -66.36 -37.28
N ALA A 127 10.09 -65.83 -38.28
CA ALA A 127 10.06 -64.41 -38.60
C ALA A 127 9.45 -63.54 -37.48
N LEU A 128 8.69 -64.11 -36.53
CA LEU A 128 8.21 -63.38 -35.36
C LEU A 128 9.36 -62.83 -34.52
N TYR A 129 10.52 -63.50 -34.46
CA TYR A 129 11.66 -62.93 -33.74
C TYR A 129 12.11 -61.60 -34.33
N GLN A 130 11.86 -61.35 -35.63
CA GLN A 130 12.29 -60.11 -36.30
C GLN A 130 13.79 -59.86 -36.07
N LEU A 131 14.58 -60.93 -36.18
CA LEU A 131 16.02 -60.95 -36.01
C LEU A 131 16.63 -61.69 -37.20
N TRP A 132 17.57 -61.03 -37.89
CA TRP A 132 18.20 -61.58 -39.09
C TRP A 132 18.96 -62.88 -38.82
N THR A 133 19.71 -62.95 -37.72
CA THR A 133 20.54 -64.13 -37.40
C THR A 133 19.74 -65.44 -37.30
N PRO A 134 18.70 -65.57 -36.44
CA PRO A 134 17.90 -66.79 -36.37
C PRO A 134 17.10 -67.06 -37.65
N PHE A 135 16.64 -66.01 -38.34
CA PHE A 135 15.89 -66.15 -39.58
C PHE A 135 16.75 -66.70 -40.72
N LEU A 136 17.93 -66.10 -40.97
CA LEU A 136 18.87 -66.56 -41.99
C LEU A 136 19.47 -67.93 -41.63
N ALA A 137 19.66 -68.23 -40.35
CA ALA A 137 20.10 -69.56 -39.92
C ALA A 137 19.06 -70.65 -40.26
N ALA A 138 17.76 -70.35 -40.06
CA ALA A 138 16.68 -71.27 -40.43
C ALA A 138 16.58 -71.46 -41.94
N VAL A 139 16.50 -70.36 -42.70
CA VAL A 139 16.45 -70.40 -44.19
C VAL A 139 17.69 -71.11 -44.76
N GLY A 140 18.88 -70.82 -44.22
CA GLY A 140 20.13 -71.44 -44.61
C GLY A 140 20.17 -72.94 -44.30
N PHE A 141 19.66 -73.37 -43.14
CA PHE A 141 19.52 -74.80 -42.83
C PHE A 141 18.65 -75.50 -43.87
N VAL A 142 17.46 -74.96 -44.18
CA VAL A 142 16.55 -75.57 -45.16
C VAL A 142 17.22 -75.65 -46.52
N ALA A 143 17.85 -74.57 -46.99
CA ALA A 143 18.52 -74.53 -48.28
C ALA A 143 19.66 -75.57 -48.38
N VAL A 144 20.52 -75.64 -47.36
CA VAL A 144 21.65 -76.58 -47.34
C VAL A 144 21.15 -78.02 -47.23
N HIS A 145 20.24 -78.30 -46.29
CA HIS A 145 19.69 -79.63 -46.10
C HIS A 145 19.02 -80.13 -47.38
N HIS A 146 18.14 -79.32 -47.97
CA HIS A 146 17.37 -79.70 -49.16
C HIS A 146 18.28 -79.91 -50.38
N ALA A 147 19.33 -79.08 -50.55
CA ALA A 147 20.30 -79.26 -51.64
C ALA A 147 21.16 -80.51 -51.47
N VAL A 148 21.66 -80.78 -50.25
CA VAL A 148 22.52 -81.94 -49.97
C VAL A 148 21.71 -83.24 -50.07
N MET A 149 20.57 -83.31 -49.39
CA MET A 149 19.74 -84.52 -49.37
C MET A 149 19.07 -84.77 -50.72
N GLY A 150 18.67 -83.71 -51.45
CA GLY A 150 18.15 -83.85 -52.80
C GLY A 150 19.15 -84.49 -53.78
N VAL A 151 20.45 -84.30 -53.59
CA VAL A 151 21.49 -84.91 -54.44
C VAL A 151 21.91 -86.30 -53.94
N TRP A 152 22.06 -86.49 -52.62
CA TRP A 152 22.64 -87.71 -52.06
C TRP A 152 21.58 -88.80 -51.79
N HIS A 153 20.41 -88.40 -51.30
CA HIS A 153 19.32 -89.31 -50.93
C HIS A 153 17.96 -88.72 -51.37
N PRO A 154 17.71 -88.57 -52.69
CA PRO A 154 16.51 -87.92 -53.21
C PRO A 154 15.20 -88.55 -52.71
N GLU A 155 15.18 -89.87 -52.49
CA GLU A 155 14.06 -90.64 -51.93
C GLU A 155 13.62 -90.18 -50.53
N SER A 156 14.52 -89.51 -49.78
CA SER A 156 14.22 -89.00 -48.43
C SER A 156 13.56 -87.63 -48.43
N VAL A 157 13.53 -86.95 -49.59
CA VAL A 157 13.10 -85.55 -49.74
C VAL A 157 11.98 -85.41 -50.76
N PHE A 158 11.99 -86.22 -51.81
CA PHE A 158 10.99 -86.19 -52.87
C PHE A 158 10.19 -87.49 -52.88
N SER A 159 8.89 -87.41 -53.19
CA SER A 159 8.00 -88.58 -53.23
C SER A 159 7.59 -89.01 -54.64
N THR A 160 7.97 -88.26 -55.69
CA THR A 160 7.60 -88.56 -57.09
C THR A 160 8.82 -89.02 -57.89
N HIS A 161 8.59 -89.99 -58.79
CA HIS A 161 9.63 -90.54 -59.65
C HIS A 161 10.33 -89.47 -60.51
N GLU A 162 9.55 -88.51 -61.03
CA GLU A 162 10.06 -87.38 -61.82
C GLU A 162 11.06 -86.50 -61.04
N ALA A 163 10.84 -86.35 -59.72
CA ALA A 163 11.73 -85.59 -58.85
C ALA A 163 12.99 -86.37 -58.47
N HIS A 164 12.93 -87.71 -58.48
CA HIS A 164 14.11 -88.56 -58.28
C HIS A 164 15.04 -88.59 -59.49
N GLU A 165 14.49 -88.53 -60.71
CA GLU A 165 15.29 -88.45 -61.95
C GLU A 165 15.91 -87.06 -62.17
N ASN A 166 15.23 -85.99 -61.71
CA ASN A 166 15.68 -84.60 -61.88
C ASN A 166 15.76 -83.82 -60.55
N PRO A 167 16.55 -84.28 -59.56
CA PRO A 167 16.54 -83.71 -58.21
C PRO A 167 16.96 -82.25 -58.17
N LEU A 168 17.92 -81.84 -59.02
CA LEU A 168 18.41 -80.46 -59.07
C LEU A 168 17.33 -79.46 -59.52
N ALA A 169 16.44 -79.86 -60.42
CA ALA A 169 15.35 -79.00 -60.90
C ALA A 169 14.32 -78.75 -59.78
N PHE A 170 13.98 -79.79 -59.02
CA PHE A 170 13.07 -79.69 -57.88
C PHE A 170 13.69 -78.92 -56.71
N VAL A 171 14.99 -79.10 -56.42
CA VAL A 171 15.72 -78.26 -55.44
C VAL A 171 15.69 -76.79 -55.85
N ALA A 172 15.91 -76.47 -57.14
CA ALA A 172 15.87 -75.10 -57.63
C ALA A 172 14.47 -74.47 -57.50
N LEU A 173 13.42 -75.24 -57.79
CA LEU A 173 12.03 -74.78 -57.63
C LEU A 173 11.70 -74.47 -56.16
N HIS A 174 12.07 -75.36 -55.23
CA HIS A 174 11.86 -75.14 -53.79
C HIS A 174 12.68 -73.96 -53.28
N ALA A 175 13.93 -73.80 -53.74
CA ALA A 175 14.75 -72.64 -53.42
C ALA A 175 14.10 -71.34 -53.89
N ALA A 176 13.46 -71.32 -55.07
CA ALA A 176 12.72 -70.15 -55.56
C ALA A 176 11.53 -69.82 -54.65
N PHE A 177 10.71 -70.80 -54.27
CA PHE A 177 9.59 -70.58 -53.35
C PHE A 177 10.03 -70.14 -51.96
N LEU A 178 11.10 -70.74 -51.42
CA LEU A 178 11.70 -70.34 -50.13
C LEU A 178 12.20 -68.89 -50.17
N LEU A 179 12.82 -68.45 -51.26
CA LEU A 179 13.26 -67.06 -51.44
C LEU A 179 12.08 -66.08 -51.52
N VAL A 180 11.00 -66.44 -52.23
CA VAL A 180 9.78 -65.63 -52.30
C VAL A 180 9.14 -65.48 -50.93
N GLU A 181 8.96 -66.58 -50.20
CA GLU A 181 8.42 -66.55 -48.84
C GLU A 181 9.30 -65.72 -47.90
N ALA A 182 10.61 -65.96 -47.90
CA ALA A 182 11.54 -65.24 -47.04
C ALA A 182 11.50 -63.72 -47.30
N THR A 183 11.32 -63.33 -48.56
CA THR A 183 11.16 -61.93 -48.96
C THR A 183 9.86 -61.33 -48.41
N PHE A 184 8.72 -62.03 -48.53
CA PHE A 184 7.45 -61.55 -47.98
C PHE A 184 7.45 -61.44 -46.45
N LEU A 185 8.10 -62.37 -45.75
CA LEU A 185 8.25 -62.32 -44.30
C LEU A 185 9.13 -61.14 -43.86
N ALA A 186 10.24 -60.90 -44.55
CA ALA A 186 11.06 -59.71 -44.32
C ALA A 186 10.28 -58.40 -44.63
N TYR A 187 9.42 -58.42 -45.64
CA TYR A 187 8.59 -57.27 -45.97
C TYR A 187 7.50 -57.00 -44.92
N GLY A 188 6.82 -58.03 -44.41
CA GLY A 188 5.84 -57.90 -43.32
C GLY A 188 6.46 -57.39 -42.02
N TRP A 189 7.70 -57.79 -41.74
CA TRP A 189 8.49 -57.23 -40.65
C TRP A 189 8.73 -55.71 -40.84
N LYS A 190 9.10 -55.26 -42.04
CA LYS A 190 9.31 -53.82 -42.31
C LYS A 190 8.10 -52.95 -41.98
N PHE A 191 6.91 -53.41 -42.35
CA PHE A 191 5.66 -52.70 -42.08
C PHE A 191 5.40 -52.56 -40.56
N THR A 192 5.72 -53.62 -39.80
CA THR A 192 5.61 -53.61 -38.34
C THR A 192 6.56 -52.59 -37.70
N GLU A 193 7.81 -52.48 -38.19
CA GLU A 193 8.77 -51.46 -37.71
C GLU A 193 8.30 -50.03 -37.97
N GLN A 194 7.63 -49.78 -39.09
CA GLN A 194 7.12 -48.45 -39.44
C GLN A 194 5.94 -48.05 -38.55
N ALA A 195 4.98 -48.95 -38.34
CA ALA A 195 3.81 -48.71 -37.49
C ALA A 195 4.20 -48.38 -36.04
N ASP A 196 5.21 -49.05 -35.49
CA ASP A 196 5.68 -48.76 -34.13
C ASP A 196 6.37 -47.40 -34.00
N ARG A 197 7.11 -46.96 -35.04
CA ARG A 197 7.74 -45.62 -35.05
C ARG A 197 6.70 -44.51 -35.08
N GLU A 198 5.68 -44.64 -35.92
CA GLU A 198 4.60 -43.66 -36.02
C GLU A 198 3.84 -43.53 -34.70
N ARG A 199 3.52 -44.65 -34.04
CA ARG A 199 2.88 -44.65 -32.71
C ARG A 199 3.70 -43.92 -31.65
N LEU A 200 5.00 -44.16 -31.61
CA LEU A 200 5.89 -43.50 -30.66
C LEU A 200 6.00 -42.00 -30.93
N GLN A 201 6.03 -41.59 -32.20
CA GLN A 201 6.05 -40.18 -32.57
C GLN A 201 4.75 -39.47 -32.19
N GLN A 202 3.59 -40.07 -32.46
CA GLN A 202 2.28 -39.53 -32.07
C GLN A 202 2.16 -39.34 -30.55
N ARG A 203 2.65 -40.31 -29.77
CA ARG A 203 2.67 -40.19 -28.29
C ARG A 203 3.53 -39.02 -27.82
N ARG A 204 4.74 -38.86 -28.37
CA ARG A 204 5.61 -37.73 -28.02
C ARG A 204 4.97 -36.39 -28.34
N LEU A 205 4.35 -36.25 -29.51
CA LEU A 205 3.66 -35.02 -29.89
C LEU A 205 2.49 -34.71 -28.95
N ALA A 206 1.71 -35.72 -28.54
CA ALA A 206 0.63 -35.53 -27.58
C ALA A 206 1.14 -35.12 -26.19
N GLU A 207 2.23 -35.74 -25.71
CA GLU A 207 2.89 -35.37 -24.44
C GLU A 207 3.44 -33.93 -24.49
N GLU A 208 4.09 -33.54 -25.59
CA GLU A 208 4.59 -32.18 -25.81
C GLU A 208 3.45 -31.15 -25.84
N GLN A 209 2.34 -31.46 -26.51
CA GLN A 209 1.16 -30.60 -26.56
C GLN A 209 0.52 -30.44 -25.17
N GLN A 210 0.39 -31.53 -24.41
CA GLN A 210 -0.15 -31.49 -23.05
C GLN A 210 0.75 -30.68 -22.12
N ALA A 211 2.06 -30.85 -22.21
CA ALA A 211 3.02 -30.06 -21.43
C ALA A 211 2.94 -28.57 -21.77
N ALA A 212 2.83 -28.22 -23.05
CA ALA A 212 2.67 -26.83 -23.49
C ALA A 212 1.35 -26.20 -22.99
N GLN A 213 0.25 -26.97 -22.98
CA GLN A 213 -1.04 -26.51 -22.44
C GLN A 213 -0.95 -26.22 -20.93
N VAL A 214 -0.38 -27.14 -20.15
CA VAL A 214 -0.20 -26.96 -18.70
C VAL A 214 0.68 -25.75 -18.40
N GLN A 215 1.73 -25.53 -19.18
CA GLN A 215 2.59 -24.34 -19.05
C GLN A 215 1.83 -23.05 -19.32
N ALA A 216 1.05 -22.98 -20.41
CA ALA A 216 0.25 -21.81 -20.73
C ALA A 216 -0.83 -21.52 -19.67
N GLU A 217 -1.47 -22.56 -19.12
CA GLU A 217 -2.43 -22.40 -18.02
C GLU A 217 -1.76 -21.87 -16.74
N LEU A 218 -0.57 -22.37 -16.41
CA LEU A 218 0.18 -21.90 -15.25
C LEU A 218 0.63 -20.45 -15.42
N GLU A 219 1.15 -20.08 -16.60
CA GLU A 219 1.52 -18.69 -16.92
C GLU A 219 0.32 -17.76 -16.75
N LEU A 220 -0.83 -18.10 -17.36
CA LEU A 220 -2.06 -17.33 -17.21
C LEU A 220 -2.55 -17.25 -15.76
N ALA A 221 -2.45 -18.33 -14.99
CA ALA A 221 -2.81 -18.33 -13.57
C ALA A 221 -1.90 -17.41 -12.76
N THR A 222 -0.59 -17.39 -13.04
CA THR A 222 0.36 -16.50 -12.37
C THR A 222 0.14 -15.03 -12.73
N GLU A 223 -0.19 -14.71 -13.98
CA GLU A 223 -0.54 -13.35 -14.39
C GLU A 223 -1.82 -12.87 -13.70
N ARG A 224 -2.86 -13.71 -13.63
CA ARG A 224 -4.09 -13.41 -12.89
C ARG A 224 -3.85 -13.19 -11.41
N ALA A 225 -3.00 -14.01 -10.79
CA ALA A 225 -2.65 -13.85 -9.37
C ALA A 225 -1.92 -12.53 -9.11
N ARG A 226 -0.97 -12.14 -9.99
CA ARG A 226 -0.29 -10.84 -9.90
C ARG A 226 -1.26 -9.67 -10.06
N ALA A 227 -2.13 -9.72 -11.07
CA ALA A 227 -3.14 -8.67 -11.29
C ALA A 227 -4.09 -8.52 -10.09
N ALA A 228 -4.50 -9.64 -9.48
CA ALA A 228 -5.34 -9.63 -8.29
C ALA A 228 -4.62 -9.06 -7.06
N ASP A 229 -3.32 -9.34 -6.88
CA ASP A 229 -2.53 -8.78 -5.79
C ASP A 229 -2.31 -7.27 -5.95
N GLU A 230 -2.05 -6.80 -7.18
CA GLU A 230 -1.96 -5.37 -7.50
C GLU A 230 -3.28 -4.63 -7.27
N GLU A 231 -4.41 -5.24 -7.62
CA GLU A 231 -5.74 -4.68 -7.37
C GLU A 231 -6.06 -4.65 -5.86
N ALA A 232 -5.73 -5.71 -5.13
CA ALA A 232 -5.86 -5.76 -3.68
C ALA A 232 -4.97 -4.71 -2.99
N GLY A 233 -3.75 -4.49 -3.47
CA GLY A 233 -2.85 -3.42 -3.03
C GLY A 233 -3.47 -2.05 -3.26
N ARG A 234 -3.95 -1.77 -4.48
CA ARG A 234 -4.65 -0.52 -4.81
C ARG A 234 -5.89 -0.28 -3.95
N ALA A 235 -6.66 -1.33 -3.65
CA ALA A 235 -7.83 -1.25 -2.79
C ALA A 235 -7.46 -0.94 -1.34
N ARG A 236 -6.41 -1.57 -0.78
CA ARG A 236 -5.89 -1.27 0.57
C ARG A 236 -5.39 0.17 0.68
N ASP A 237 -4.65 0.64 -0.32
CA ASP A 237 -4.16 2.02 -0.34
C ASP A 237 -5.31 3.02 -0.45
N ALA A 238 -6.33 2.72 -1.26
CA ALA A 238 -7.53 3.54 -1.35
C ALA A 238 -8.30 3.59 -0.02
N ALA A 239 -8.45 2.45 0.67
CA ALA A 239 -9.08 2.38 1.97
C ALA A 239 -8.30 3.16 3.04
N SER A 240 -6.96 3.06 3.05
CA SER A 240 -6.12 3.82 3.98
C SER A 240 -6.23 5.34 3.74
N ARG A 241 -6.23 5.77 2.47
CA ARG A 241 -6.45 7.18 2.11
C ARG A 241 -7.84 7.67 2.50
N ALA A 242 -8.88 6.84 2.35
CA ALA A 242 -10.24 7.16 2.77
C ALA A 242 -10.32 7.35 4.29
N ALA A 243 -9.77 6.41 5.07
CA ALA A 243 -9.74 6.50 6.53
C ALA A 243 -8.97 7.74 7.03
N SER A 244 -7.83 8.05 6.43
CA SER A 244 -7.07 9.28 6.77
C SER A 244 -7.86 10.54 6.45
N ARG A 245 -8.61 10.56 5.34
CA ARG A 245 -9.48 11.69 4.98
C ARG A 245 -10.64 11.84 5.96
N GLU A 246 -11.28 10.76 6.37
CA GLU A 246 -12.34 10.78 7.40
C GLU A 246 -11.83 11.35 8.72
N GLN A 247 -10.64 10.93 9.19
CA GLN A 247 -10.03 11.49 10.39
C GLN A 247 -9.78 13.00 10.24
N HIS A 248 -9.23 13.43 9.11
CA HIS A 248 -8.95 14.84 8.86
C HIS A 248 -10.24 15.67 8.80
N LEU A 249 -11.31 15.13 8.22
CA LEU A 249 -12.63 15.77 8.22
C LEU A 249 -13.21 15.89 9.63
N ALA A 250 -13.05 14.87 10.48
CA ALA A 250 -13.48 14.92 11.88
C ALA A 250 -12.72 16.00 12.67
N GLU A 251 -11.40 16.12 12.47
CA GLU A 251 -10.57 17.17 13.05
C GLU A 251 -11.01 18.58 12.61
N LEU A 252 -11.35 18.74 11.32
CA LEU A 252 -11.86 20.00 10.78
C LEU A 252 -13.24 20.37 11.35
N VAL A 253 -14.14 19.40 11.53
CA VAL A 253 -15.44 19.62 12.16
C VAL A 253 -15.27 20.08 13.61
N ASP A 254 -14.38 19.43 14.37
CA ASP A 254 -14.08 19.82 15.75
C ASP A 254 -13.43 21.21 15.83
N ALA A 255 -12.50 21.52 14.92
CA ALA A 255 -11.94 22.86 14.78
C ALA A 255 -13.02 23.91 14.47
N GLY A 256 -13.97 23.60 13.59
CA GLY A 256 -15.13 24.46 13.30
C GLY A 256 -16.01 24.71 14.52
N ARG A 257 -16.29 23.68 15.33
CA ARG A 257 -17.05 23.83 16.59
C ARG A 257 -16.33 24.75 17.58
N ARG A 258 -15.02 24.56 17.76
CA ARG A 258 -14.19 25.42 18.63
C ARG A 258 -14.19 26.87 18.14
N LEU A 259 -14.08 27.09 16.83
CA LEU A 259 -14.13 28.43 16.24
C LEU A 259 -15.49 29.11 16.53
N HIS A 260 -16.60 28.39 16.35
CA HIS A 260 -17.93 28.91 16.63
C HIS A 260 -18.07 29.32 18.12
N THR A 261 -17.63 28.47 19.05
CA THR A 261 -17.62 28.81 20.48
C THR A 261 -16.74 30.03 20.76
N ASN A 262 -15.54 30.11 20.20
CA ASN A 262 -14.64 31.25 20.40
C ASN A 262 -15.25 32.56 19.89
N VAL A 263 -15.93 32.54 18.75
CA VAL A 263 -16.62 33.71 18.19
C VAL A 263 -17.79 34.13 19.08
N ALA A 264 -18.57 33.19 19.61
CA ALA A 264 -19.64 33.49 20.56
C ALA A 264 -19.09 34.15 21.83
N THR A 265 -18.03 33.60 22.41
CA THR A 265 -17.35 34.21 23.57
C THR A 265 -16.77 35.59 23.24
N ALA A 266 -16.15 35.76 22.07
CA ALA A 266 -15.63 37.06 21.66
C ALA A 266 -16.75 38.11 21.52
N THR A 267 -17.93 37.71 21.04
CA THR A 267 -19.11 38.58 20.94
C THR A 267 -19.58 39.01 22.33
N GLU A 268 -19.69 38.07 23.27
CA GLU A 268 -20.07 38.36 24.66
C GLU A 268 -19.08 39.30 25.35
N VAL A 269 -17.78 39.09 25.15
CA VAL A 269 -16.73 39.98 25.67
C VAL A 269 -16.83 41.38 25.07
N MET A 270 -17.12 41.51 23.77
CA MET A 270 -17.30 42.82 23.13
C MET A 270 -18.55 43.55 23.63
N ASP A 271 -19.64 42.84 23.91
CA ASP A 271 -20.84 43.43 24.51
C ASP A 271 -20.54 43.95 25.92
N GLY A 272 -19.80 43.18 26.73
CA GLY A 272 -19.30 43.63 28.03
C GLY A 272 -18.39 44.85 27.93
N LEU A 273 -17.47 44.87 26.98
CA LEU A 273 -16.57 46.00 26.73
C LEU A 273 -17.35 47.27 26.34
N ARG A 274 -18.36 47.15 25.48
CA ARG A 274 -19.22 48.27 25.09
C ARG A 274 -19.97 48.86 26.28
N SER A 275 -20.49 48.02 27.17
CA SER A 275 -21.12 48.47 28.43
C SER A 275 -20.13 49.23 29.31
N ALA A 276 -18.93 48.68 29.49
CA ALA A 276 -17.88 49.31 30.31
C ALA A 276 -17.45 50.67 29.74
N ILE A 277 -17.27 50.79 28.42
CA ILE A 277 -16.95 52.05 27.75
C ILE A 277 -18.06 53.09 28.00
N ALA A 278 -19.33 52.70 27.88
CA ALA A 278 -20.46 53.60 28.14
C ALA A 278 -20.51 54.07 29.61
N GLU A 279 -20.21 53.18 30.56
CA GLU A 279 -20.12 53.53 31.98
C GLU A 279 -18.98 54.50 32.29
N ILE A 280 -17.81 54.28 31.69
CA ILE A 280 -16.64 55.17 31.83
C ILE A 280 -16.96 56.54 31.21
N ALA A 281 -17.57 56.58 30.03
CA ALA A 281 -18.01 57.82 29.38
C ALA A 281 -18.94 58.63 30.31
N ALA A 282 -19.94 57.95 30.87
CA ALA A 282 -20.90 58.58 31.78
C ALA A 282 -20.23 59.04 33.09
N ALA A 283 -19.29 58.28 33.63
CA ALA A 283 -18.52 58.65 34.82
C ALA A 283 -17.64 59.88 34.56
N ALA A 284 -16.95 59.93 33.41
CA ALA A 284 -16.12 61.06 33.02
C ALA A 284 -16.94 62.34 32.81
N SER A 285 -18.10 62.22 32.15
CA SER A 285 -19.05 63.32 31.97
C SER A 285 -19.55 63.87 33.31
N ARG A 286 -19.94 63.00 34.26
CA ARG A 286 -20.34 63.41 35.61
C ARG A 286 -19.20 64.10 36.36
N ALA A 287 -18.00 63.54 36.32
CA ALA A 287 -16.82 64.12 36.96
C ALA A 287 -16.50 65.52 36.40
N SER A 288 -16.62 65.70 35.08
CA SER A 288 -16.45 67.01 34.44
C SER A 288 -17.50 68.03 34.91
N SER A 289 -18.78 67.63 35.04
CA SER A 289 -19.83 68.51 35.57
C SER A 289 -19.54 68.93 37.01
N THR A 290 -19.19 67.97 37.87
CA THR A 290 -18.84 68.25 39.27
C THR A 290 -17.62 69.15 39.39
N ALA A 291 -16.59 68.96 38.56
CA ALA A 291 -15.42 69.83 38.52
C ALA A 291 -15.79 71.26 38.08
N GLN A 292 -16.69 71.41 37.11
CA GLN A 292 -17.19 72.71 36.66
C GLN A 292 -17.95 73.44 37.78
N GLU A 293 -18.82 72.72 38.51
CA GLU A 293 -19.55 73.26 39.67
C GLU A 293 -18.60 73.68 40.79
N ALA A 294 -17.60 72.84 41.11
CA ALA A 294 -16.57 73.16 42.09
C ALA A 294 -15.74 74.39 41.68
N SER A 295 -15.45 74.55 40.38
CA SER A 295 -14.76 75.73 39.84
C SER A 295 -15.55 77.01 40.10
N VAL A 296 -16.86 76.98 39.84
CA VAL A 296 -17.76 78.11 40.10
C VAL A 296 -17.80 78.43 41.61
N GLN A 297 -17.97 77.42 42.47
CA GLN A 297 -17.98 77.61 43.92
C GLN A 297 -16.66 78.19 44.46
N SER A 298 -15.52 77.68 43.97
CA SER A 298 -14.20 78.18 44.35
C SER A 298 -14.00 79.64 43.93
N ARG A 299 -14.49 80.04 42.74
CA ARG A 299 -14.46 81.43 42.27
C ARG A 299 -15.30 82.36 43.14
N THR A 300 -16.53 81.96 43.47
CA THR A 300 -17.40 82.71 44.41
C THR A 300 -16.76 82.84 45.80
N GLY A 301 -16.06 81.79 46.25
CA GLY A 301 -15.26 81.83 47.48
C GLY A 301 -14.15 82.86 47.40
N ALA A 302 -13.40 82.88 46.30
CA ALA A 302 -12.30 83.83 46.09
C ALA A 302 -12.80 85.28 46.06
N GLU A 303 -13.90 85.56 45.37
CA GLU A 303 -14.54 86.89 45.36
C GLU A 303 -14.98 87.31 46.78
N THR A 304 -15.46 86.37 47.60
CA THR A 304 -15.86 86.65 48.99
C THR A 304 -14.65 87.01 49.85
N VAL A 305 -13.54 86.29 49.70
CA VAL A 305 -12.27 86.57 50.39
C VAL A 305 -11.71 87.93 49.96
N GLU A 306 -11.77 88.26 48.67
CA GLU A 306 -11.33 89.56 48.14
C GLU A 306 -12.16 90.72 48.71
N ARG A 307 -13.49 90.59 48.78
CA ARG A 307 -14.34 91.59 49.45
C ARG A 307 -13.99 91.73 50.93
N LEU A 308 -13.73 90.62 51.63
CA LEU A 308 -13.36 90.64 53.05
C LEU A 308 -12.01 91.36 53.25
N ALA A 309 -11.04 91.14 52.35
CA ALA A 309 -9.78 91.89 52.34
C ALA A 309 -10.02 93.41 52.22
N GLY A 310 -10.92 93.81 51.31
CA GLY A 310 -11.34 95.20 51.16
C GLY A 310 -11.98 95.78 52.43
N THR A 311 -12.92 95.04 53.05
CA THR A 311 -13.54 95.46 54.32
C THR A 311 -12.51 95.60 55.45
N MET A 312 -11.54 94.68 55.54
CA MET A 312 -10.47 94.78 56.55
C MET A 312 -9.59 96.01 56.34
N ALA A 313 -9.28 96.37 55.08
CA ALA A 313 -8.54 97.58 54.77
C ALA A 313 -9.30 98.86 55.17
N GLU A 314 -10.62 98.88 54.96
CA GLU A 314 -11.48 99.99 55.40
C GLU A 314 -11.53 100.11 56.92
N ILE A 315 -11.62 98.99 57.65
CA ILE A 315 -11.59 98.99 59.12
C ILE A 315 -10.22 99.48 59.63
N ASP A 316 -9.09 99.07 59.03
CA ASP A 316 -7.78 99.59 59.44
C ASP A 316 -7.68 101.12 59.23
N GLN A 317 -8.22 101.64 58.13
CA GLN A 317 -8.26 103.08 57.87
C GLN A 317 -9.13 103.84 58.90
N ILE A 318 -10.30 103.30 59.24
CA ILE A 318 -11.19 103.87 60.26
C ILE A 318 -10.49 103.85 61.63
N ALA A 319 -9.88 102.71 62.00
CA ALA A 319 -9.12 102.59 63.24
C ALA A 319 -7.97 103.60 63.27
N GLY A 320 -7.18 103.72 62.20
CA GLY A 320 -6.13 104.74 62.09
C GLY A 320 -6.64 106.17 62.31
N SER A 321 -7.81 106.50 61.73
CA SER A 321 -8.45 107.80 61.91
C SER A 321 -8.90 108.05 63.35
N ILE A 322 -9.51 107.05 64.01
CA ILE A 322 -9.91 107.14 65.42
C ILE A 322 -8.68 107.31 66.33
N SER A 323 -7.58 106.62 66.05
CA SER A 323 -6.32 106.79 66.78
C SER A 323 -5.82 108.23 66.67
N GLY A 324 -5.85 108.81 65.47
CA GLY A 324 -5.49 110.22 65.26
C GLY A 324 -6.40 111.20 66.01
N ILE A 325 -7.71 110.94 66.08
CA ILE A 325 -8.66 111.74 66.88
C ILE A 325 -8.35 111.61 68.37
N ALA A 326 -8.03 110.41 68.85
CA ALA A 326 -7.66 110.18 70.25
C ALA A 326 -6.38 110.93 70.62
N ASP A 327 -5.36 110.91 69.76
CA ASP A 327 -4.11 111.67 69.97
C ASP A 327 -4.36 113.18 70.02
N GLN A 328 -5.19 113.71 69.10
CA GLN A 328 -5.60 115.12 69.11
C GLN A 328 -6.38 115.49 70.38
N THR A 329 -7.30 114.62 70.80
CA THR A 329 -8.10 114.83 72.02
C THR A 329 -7.23 114.82 73.27
N ASN A 330 -6.25 113.91 73.33
CA ASN A 330 -5.26 113.86 74.41
C ASN A 330 -4.40 115.13 74.47
N LEU A 331 -3.99 115.68 73.32
CA LEU A 331 -3.27 116.95 73.25
C LEU A 331 -4.14 118.14 73.69
N LEU A 332 -5.40 118.19 73.27
CA LEU A 332 -6.36 119.22 73.70
C LEU A 332 -6.62 119.15 75.21
N ALA A 333 -6.81 117.94 75.74
CA ALA A 333 -6.98 117.70 77.16
C ALA A 333 -5.74 118.12 77.97
N LEU A 334 -4.55 117.80 77.49
CA LEU A 334 -3.29 118.24 78.09
C LEU A 334 -3.18 119.76 78.13
N ASN A 335 -3.49 120.45 77.03
CA ASN A 335 -3.52 121.91 76.98
C ASN A 335 -4.54 122.49 77.97
N ALA A 336 -5.72 121.87 78.08
CA ALA A 336 -6.74 122.26 79.05
C ALA A 336 -6.30 122.03 80.50
N THR A 337 -5.57 120.94 80.80
CA THR A 337 -4.96 120.70 82.12
C THR A 337 -3.94 121.78 82.47
N ILE A 338 -3.10 122.18 81.50
CA ILE A 338 -2.12 123.26 81.67
C ILE A 338 -2.81 124.60 81.98
N GLU A 339 -3.83 124.96 81.21
CA GLU A 339 -4.56 126.22 81.42
C GLU A 339 -5.37 126.21 82.73
N SER A 340 -5.92 125.05 83.11
CA SER A 340 -6.61 124.87 84.40
C SER A 340 -5.64 125.05 85.58
N ALA A 341 -4.41 124.54 85.47
CA ALA A 341 -3.36 124.78 86.48
C ALA A 341 -2.96 126.26 86.56
N ARG A 342 -2.96 126.96 85.42
CA ARG A 342 -2.66 128.39 85.32
C ARG A 342 -3.73 129.27 85.98
N ALA A 343 -4.99 128.85 85.95
CA ALA A 343 -6.12 129.52 86.60
C ALA A 343 -6.19 129.34 88.13
N GLY A 344 -5.31 128.52 88.73
CA GLY A 344 -5.23 128.33 90.18
C GLY A 344 -6.49 127.70 90.79
N GLU A 345 -6.98 128.23 91.92
CA GLU A 345 -8.16 127.69 92.62
C GLU A 345 -9.45 127.70 91.79
N ALA A 346 -9.60 128.67 90.87
CA ALA A 346 -10.77 128.76 89.99
C ALA A 346 -10.81 127.66 88.90
N GLY A 347 -9.67 127.04 88.59
CA GLY A 347 -9.52 126.01 87.55
C GLY A 347 -9.70 124.57 88.02
N LYS A 348 -9.84 124.31 89.33
CA LYS A 348 -9.85 122.95 89.89
C LYS A 348 -10.92 122.02 89.28
N GLY A 349 -12.14 122.52 89.07
CA GLY A 349 -13.22 121.73 88.45
C GLY A 349 -12.92 121.37 86.99
N PHE A 350 -12.35 122.32 86.24
CA PHE A 350 -11.92 122.09 84.85
C PHE A 350 -10.72 121.13 84.76
N ALA A 351 -9.80 121.18 85.72
CA ALA A 351 -8.65 120.27 85.77
C ALA A 351 -9.08 118.79 85.89
N VAL A 352 -10.12 118.51 86.69
CA VAL A 352 -10.68 117.15 86.82
C VAL A 352 -11.27 116.67 85.49
N VAL A 353 -12.08 117.50 84.83
CA VAL A 353 -12.66 117.17 83.51
C VAL A 353 -11.57 116.96 82.46
N ALA A 354 -10.54 117.82 82.43
CA ALA A 354 -9.43 117.67 81.50
C ALA A 354 -8.63 116.37 81.75
N GLY A 355 -8.46 115.97 83.02
CA GLY A 355 -7.87 114.67 83.38
C GLY A 355 -8.70 113.49 82.86
N GLU A 356 -10.02 113.52 83.08
CA GLU A 356 -10.92 112.46 82.61
C GLU A 356 -10.93 112.34 81.07
N VAL A 357 -10.95 113.47 80.35
CA VAL A 357 -10.87 113.48 78.88
C VAL A 357 -9.54 112.92 78.39
N LYS A 358 -8.45 113.22 79.08
CA LYS A 358 -7.12 112.69 78.76
C LYS A 358 -7.07 111.18 78.94
N ASP A 359 -7.60 110.66 80.05
CA ASP A 359 -7.63 109.22 80.33
C ASP A 359 -8.54 108.48 79.33
N LEU A 360 -9.70 109.04 78.99
CA LEU A 360 -10.59 108.51 77.95
C LEU A 360 -9.92 108.50 76.57
N ALA A 361 -9.16 109.53 76.22
CA ALA A 361 -8.40 109.57 74.97
C ALA A 361 -7.31 108.49 74.94
N ALA A 362 -6.57 108.29 76.04
CA ALA A 362 -5.57 107.24 76.16
C ALA A 362 -6.20 105.82 76.11
N GLU A 363 -7.37 105.63 76.72
CA GLU A 363 -8.13 104.39 76.60
C GLU A 363 -8.60 104.14 75.17
N THR A 364 -9.08 105.19 74.49
CA THR A 364 -9.48 105.13 73.07
C THR A 364 -8.31 104.69 72.19
N ALA A 365 -7.14 105.33 72.33
CA ALA A 365 -5.94 104.95 71.57
C ALA A 365 -5.54 103.48 71.80
N ARG A 366 -5.57 103.01 73.06
CA ARG A 366 -5.31 101.60 73.39
C ARG A 366 -6.34 100.66 72.78
N ALA A 367 -7.62 101.02 72.81
CA ALA A 367 -8.69 100.20 72.22
C ALA A 367 -8.53 100.09 70.71
N THR A 368 -8.23 101.21 70.05
CA THR A 368 -7.98 101.26 68.60
C THR A 368 -6.75 100.45 68.19
N GLU A 369 -5.67 100.50 68.96
CA GLU A 369 -4.49 99.67 68.74
C GLU A 369 -4.81 98.17 68.84
N ARG A 370 -5.68 97.75 69.78
CA ARG A 370 -6.16 96.36 69.80
C ARG A 370 -6.96 96.01 68.55
N ILE A 371 -7.81 96.92 68.06
CA ILE A 371 -8.58 96.70 66.82
C ILE A 371 -7.63 96.47 65.65
N ARG A 372 -6.60 97.32 65.49
CA ARG A 372 -5.62 97.17 64.41
C ARG A 372 -4.90 95.82 64.45
N ARG A 373 -4.48 95.36 65.64
CA ARG A 373 -3.87 94.02 65.78
C ARG A 373 -4.81 92.89 65.37
N VAL A 374 -6.11 92.99 65.66
CA VAL A 374 -7.10 92.01 65.22
C VAL A 374 -7.28 92.07 63.70
N VAL A 375 -7.35 93.27 63.12
CA VAL A 375 -7.46 93.46 61.66
C VAL A 375 -6.25 92.89 60.93
N GLU A 376 -5.03 93.11 61.43
CA GLU A 376 -3.80 92.54 60.87
C GLU A 376 -3.84 91.01 60.88
N ALA A 377 -4.27 90.40 61.99
CA ALA A 377 -4.40 88.95 62.10
C ALA A 377 -5.44 88.39 61.10
N VAL A 378 -6.62 89.00 61.02
CA VAL A 378 -7.68 88.59 60.08
C VAL A 378 -7.22 88.77 58.63
N ARG A 379 -6.47 89.83 58.33
CA ARG A 379 -5.89 90.04 57.00
C ARG A 379 -4.94 88.91 56.60
N GLY A 380 -4.07 88.47 57.53
CA GLY A 380 -3.19 87.32 57.29
C GLY A 380 -3.96 86.02 57.03
N GLU A 381 -5.07 85.79 57.74
CA GLU A 381 -5.96 84.64 57.50
C GLU A 381 -6.66 84.73 56.14
N VAL A 382 -7.08 85.93 55.72
CA VAL A 382 -7.68 86.21 54.41
C VAL A 382 -6.69 85.92 53.27
N GLU A 383 -5.44 86.37 53.39
CA GLU A 383 -4.39 86.08 52.40
C GLU A 383 -4.11 84.58 52.29
N THR A 384 -4.05 83.88 53.43
CA THR A 384 -3.88 82.43 53.48
C THR A 384 -5.06 81.69 52.83
N ALA A 385 -6.29 82.11 53.11
CA ALA A 385 -7.50 81.55 52.51
C ALA A 385 -7.54 81.79 50.99
N GLY A 386 -7.14 82.97 50.52
CA GLY A 386 -7.03 83.30 49.10
C GLY A 386 -6.04 82.40 48.37
N ALA A 387 -4.84 82.19 48.95
CA ALA A 387 -3.85 81.29 48.38
C ALA A 387 -4.35 79.84 48.32
N ALA A 388 -5.03 79.35 49.37
CA ALA A 388 -5.62 78.02 49.39
C ALA A 388 -6.70 77.85 48.30
N LEU A 389 -7.55 78.85 48.07
CA LEU A 389 -8.54 78.85 46.99
C LEU A 389 -7.89 78.83 45.60
N GLY A 390 -6.78 79.55 45.41
CA GLY A 390 -5.98 79.48 44.18
C GLY A 390 -5.47 78.07 43.89
N GLY A 391 -4.92 77.39 44.91
CA GLY A 391 -4.50 75.98 44.78
C GLY A 391 -5.66 75.03 44.45
N VAL A 392 -6.84 75.25 45.04
CA VAL A 392 -8.05 74.47 44.70
C VAL A 392 -8.46 74.67 43.24
N GLN A 393 -8.41 75.91 42.72
CA GLN A 393 -8.72 76.17 41.30
C GLN A 393 -7.77 75.44 40.35
N GLU A 394 -6.48 75.38 40.68
CA GLU A 394 -5.47 74.67 39.87
C GLU A 394 -5.73 73.16 39.85
N ILE A 395 -6.04 72.57 41.01
CA ILE A 395 -6.43 71.15 41.11
C ILE A 395 -7.68 70.87 40.27
N ILE A 396 -8.72 71.72 40.37
CA ILE A 396 -9.96 71.56 39.61
C ILE A 396 -9.68 71.62 38.10
N ARG A 397 -8.81 72.53 37.65
CA ARG A 397 -8.41 72.63 36.25
C ARG A 397 -7.72 71.35 35.77
N GLY A 398 -6.81 70.81 36.58
CA GLY A 398 -6.18 69.51 36.31
C GLY A 398 -7.18 68.37 36.20
N VAL A 399 -8.25 68.37 37.01
CA VAL A 399 -9.33 67.38 36.89
C VAL A 399 -10.07 67.53 35.57
N VAL A 400 -10.43 68.74 35.15
CA VAL A 400 -11.13 68.98 33.87
C VAL A 400 -10.28 68.52 32.69
N ASP A 401 -8.99 68.86 32.67
CA ASP A 401 -8.07 68.45 31.60
C ASP A 401 -7.91 66.91 31.54
N ALA A 402 -7.83 66.26 32.71
CA ALA A 402 -7.79 64.80 32.80
C ALA A 402 -9.09 64.16 32.29
N GLN A 403 -10.26 64.72 32.61
CA GLN A 403 -11.54 64.23 32.08
C GLN A 403 -11.64 64.40 30.56
N GLY A 404 -11.11 65.49 30.01
CA GLY A 404 -11.02 65.69 28.55
C GLY A 404 -10.18 64.61 27.86
N THR A 405 -9.07 64.22 28.49
CA THR A 405 -8.21 63.12 27.99
C THR A 405 -8.93 61.77 28.06
N ILE A 406 -9.65 61.50 29.15
CA ILE A 406 -10.44 60.27 29.29
C ILE A 406 -11.56 60.21 28.24
N ALA A 407 -12.25 61.31 27.99
CA ALA A 407 -13.31 61.37 26.97
C ALA A 407 -12.78 61.05 25.57
N ALA A 408 -11.63 61.61 25.18
CA ALA A 408 -10.98 61.30 23.91
C ALA A 408 -10.59 59.82 23.80
N ALA A 409 -10.03 59.24 24.86
CA ALA A 409 -9.67 57.81 24.90
C ALA A 409 -10.90 56.90 24.81
N VAL A 410 -12.02 57.29 25.43
CA VAL A 410 -13.30 56.58 25.36
C VAL A 410 -13.86 56.59 23.93
N GLU A 411 -13.78 57.72 23.23
CA GLU A 411 -14.21 57.81 21.82
C GLU A 411 -13.37 56.87 20.92
N GLU A 412 -12.05 56.86 21.10
CA GLU A 412 -11.14 55.97 20.38
C GLU A 412 -11.44 54.49 20.67
N GLN A 413 -11.62 54.14 21.95
CA GLN A 413 -12.00 52.77 22.36
C GLN A 413 -13.35 52.35 21.80
N SER A 414 -14.32 53.27 21.71
CA SER A 414 -15.62 52.96 21.13
C SER A 414 -15.51 52.63 19.65
N ALA A 415 -14.72 53.40 18.90
CA ALA A 415 -14.49 53.15 17.47
C ALA A 415 -13.75 51.81 17.25
N ALA A 416 -12.72 51.53 18.06
CA ALA A 416 -11.99 50.26 18.00
C ALA A 416 -12.89 49.05 18.34
N SER A 417 -13.78 49.20 19.32
CA SER A 417 -14.73 48.15 19.70
C SER A 417 -15.74 47.87 18.60
N GLU A 418 -16.23 48.89 17.89
CA GLU A 418 -17.13 48.71 16.74
C GLU A 418 -16.44 47.96 15.60
N GLN A 419 -15.19 48.31 15.28
CA GLN A 419 -14.39 47.60 14.29
C GLN A 419 -14.16 46.12 14.68
N ALA A 420 -13.87 45.86 15.95
CA ALA A 420 -13.72 44.50 16.46
C ALA A 420 -15.02 43.70 16.34
N GLN A 421 -16.19 44.29 16.64
CA GLN A 421 -17.49 43.64 16.45
C GLN A 421 -17.75 43.29 14.98
N VAL A 422 -17.43 44.18 14.04
CA VAL A 422 -17.56 43.89 12.59
C VAL A 422 -16.66 42.72 12.18
N ALA A 423 -15.42 42.67 12.67
CA ALA A 423 -14.49 41.59 12.40
C ALA A 423 -14.98 40.24 12.97
N ILE A 424 -15.49 40.24 14.20
CA ILE A 424 -16.07 39.05 14.86
C ILE A 424 -17.30 38.55 14.11
N ALA A 425 -18.20 39.44 13.69
CA ALA A 425 -19.35 39.09 12.88
C ALA A 425 -18.94 38.51 11.51
N GLY A 426 -17.84 39.02 10.93
CA GLY A 426 -17.21 38.45 9.74
C GLY A 426 -16.71 37.02 9.97
N ALA A 427 -15.96 36.80 11.04
CA ALA A 427 -15.45 35.48 11.42
C ALA A 427 -16.59 34.48 11.69
N SER A 428 -17.69 34.93 12.31
CA SER A 428 -18.89 34.11 12.53
C SER A 428 -19.47 33.57 11.23
N ARG A 429 -19.69 34.46 10.24
CA ARG A 429 -20.22 34.07 8.93
C ARG A 429 -19.29 33.09 8.20
N GLU A 430 -17.98 33.26 8.35
CA GLU A 430 -17.00 32.36 7.73
C GLU A 430 -16.98 30.99 8.42
N ALA A 431 -17.12 30.95 9.76
CA ALA A 431 -17.27 29.71 10.51
C ALA A 431 -18.53 28.93 10.09
N ASP A 432 -19.66 29.62 9.91
CA ASP A 432 -20.91 29.01 9.44
C ASP A 432 -20.78 28.44 8.02
N ARG A 433 -20.09 29.17 7.12
CA ARG A 433 -19.79 28.67 5.75
C ARG A 433 -18.91 27.43 5.79
N MET A 434 -17.84 27.45 6.58
CA MET A 434 -16.96 26.30 6.76
C MET A 434 -17.73 25.09 7.29
N ALA A 435 -18.60 25.27 8.28
CA ALA A 435 -19.43 24.20 8.81
C ALA A 435 -20.37 23.62 7.74
N ALA A 436 -21.00 24.47 6.92
CA ALA A 436 -21.86 24.06 5.83
C ALA A 436 -21.09 23.32 4.71
N ASP A 437 -19.89 23.81 4.36
CA ASP A 437 -19.01 23.16 3.37
C ASP A 437 -18.56 21.79 3.86
N LEU A 438 -18.13 21.66 5.12
CA LEU A 438 -17.76 20.38 5.72
C LEU A 438 -18.92 19.39 5.72
N HIS A 439 -20.12 19.85 6.08
CA HIS A 439 -21.32 19.00 6.04
C HIS A 439 -21.63 18.53 4.61
N ARG A 440 -21.43 19.39 3.59
CA ARG A 440 -21.57 18.99 2.18
C ARG A 440 -20.55 17.96 1.75
N VAL A 441 -19.29 18.10 2.17
CA VAL A 441 -18.22 17.14 1.86
C VAL A 441 -18.47 15.79 2.51
N VAL A 442 -18.98 15.78 3.75
CA VAL A 442 -19.32 14.54 4.47
C VAL A 442 -20.58 13.88 3.89
N ALA A 443 -21.60 14.66 3.50
CA ALA A 443 -22.86 14.12 2.98
C ALA A 443 -22.85 13.77 1.48
N GLY A 444 -21.92 14.35 0.71
CA GLY A 444 -21.80 14.14 -0.74
C GLY A 444 -20.67 13.19 -1.16
N GLY A 445 -19.97 12.60 -0.20
CA GLY A 445 -18.91 11.61 -0.42
C GLY A 445 -19.34 10.17 -0.27
#